data_AF-A0A2T4CX53-F1
#
_entry.id   AF-A0A2T4CX53-F1
#
_cell.length_a   1.000
_cell.length_b   1.000
_cell.length_c   1.000
_cell.angle_alpha   90.00
_cell.angle_beta   90.00
_cell.angle_gamma   90.00
#
_symmetry.space_group_name_H-M   'P 1'
#
loop_
_entity.id
_entity.type
_entity.pdbx_description
1 polymer ?
#
loop_
_entity_poly.entity_id
_entity_poly.type
_entity_poly.pdbx_seq_one_letter_code
_entity_poly.pdbx_strand_id
1 'polypeptide(L)'
;MDNSHANKAEMEWMSLKKEATLFPIYSMRKAWDVLEKEINFLSASADKPNNDSIKQGRLDIGEITVLDPRLGNLIHSLEYTRMSIEGIQSPSVSMIVDYIQACERVHWILDNYRKLAS
;
A
#
# COMPACT_ATOMS: atom_id res chain seq x y z
N MET A 1 18.73 -11.62 9.98
CA MET A 1 17.28 -11.36 9.99
C MET A 1 17.05 -9.95 10.49
N ASP A 2 16.64 -9.06 9.59
CA ASP A 2 16.64 -7.61 9.82
C ASP A 2 15.35 -7.16 10.53
N ASN A 3 15.27 -7.41 11.84
CA ASN A 3 14.16 -6.95 12.68
C ASN A 3 14.09 -5.42 12.79
N SER A 4 15.12 -4.70 12.33
CA SER A 4 15.15 -3.24 12.39
C SER A 4 14.20 -2.61 11.36
N HIS A 5 14.05 -3.23 10.19
CA HIS A 5 13.15 -2.74 9.14
C HIS A 5 11.67 -2.99 9.47
N ALA A 6 11.33 -4.18 9.97
CA ALA A 6 9.95 -4.50 10.39
C ALA A 6 9.48 -3.56 11.52
N ASN A 7 10.33 -3.32 12.53
CA ASN A 7 10.01 -2.40 13.63
C ASN A 7 9.87 -0.94 13.15
N LYS A 8 10.66 -0.51 12.17
CA LYS A 8 10.55 0.84 11.58
C LYS A 8 9.24 1.01 10.81
N ALA A 9 8.87 0.02 9.99
CA ALA A 9 7.61 0.05 9.25
C ALA A 9 6.41 0.07 10.19
N GLU A 10 6.38 -0.80 11.20
CA GLU A 10 5.31 -0.82 12.21
C GLU A 10 5.17 0.54 12.93
N MET A 11 6.29 1.15 13.34
CA MET A 11 6.28 2.48 13.95
C MET A 11 5.75 3.56 13.00
N GLU A 12 6.07 3.49 11.71
CA GLU A 12 5.57 4.42 10.70
C GLU A 12 4.05 4.29 10.51
N TRP A 13 3.53 3.08 10.34
CA TRP A 13 2.09 2.83 10.21
C TRP A 13 1.33 3.24 11.47
N MET A 14 1.86 2.96 12.66
CA MET A 14 1.29 3.43 13.93
C MET A 14 1.28 4.95 14.04
N SER A 15 2.35 5.61 13.59
CA SER A 15 2.43 7.07 13.55
C SER A 15 1.36 7.66 12.62
N LEU A 16 1.16 7.09 11.42
CA LEU A 16 0.13 7.52 10.48
C LEU A 16 -1.29 7.37 11.04
N LYS A 17 -1.58 6.24 11.71
CA LYS A 17 -2.88 6.02 12.38
C LYS A 17 -3.14 7.05 13.47
N LYS A 18 -2.11 7.44 14.23
CA LYS A 18 -2.22 8.49 15.25
C LYS A 18 -2.40 9.87 14.62
N GLU A 19 -1.60 10.20 13.60
CA GLU A 19 -1.67 11.47 12.87
C GLU A 19 -3.04 11.68 12.20
N ALA A 20 -3.69 10.61 11.74
CA ALA A 20 -5.03 10.66 11.15
C ALA A 20 -6.11 11.25 12.08
N THR A 21 -5.89 11.25 13.39
CA THR A 21 -6.81 11.91 14.35
C THR A 21 -6.73 13.43 14.30
N LEU A 22 -5.61 13.99 13.82
CA LEU A 22 -5.35 15.42 13.69
C LEU A 22 -5.44 15.89 12.25
N PHE A 23 -4.95 15.07 11.31
CA PHE A 23 -4.85 15.40 9.88
C PHE A 23 -5.35 14.22 9.01
N PRO A 24 -6.66 13.94 8.96
CA PRO A 24 -7.17 12.67 8.44
C PRO A 24 -6.83 12.44 6.96
N ILE A 25 -7.19 13.39 6.09
CA ILE A 25 -6.95 13.27 4.64
C ILE A 25 -5.46 13.26 4.31
N TYR A 26 -4.66 14.04 5.03
CA TYR A 26 -3.22 14.07 4.85
C TYR A 26 -2.57 12.71 5.17
N SER A 27 -2.89 12.14 6.34
CA SER A 27 -2.37 10.83 6.73
C SER A 27 -2.85 9.70 5.81
N MET A 28 -4.08 9.78 5.31
CA MET A 28 -4.60 8.85 4.30
C MET A 28 -3.78 8.88 3.00
N ARG A 29 -3.53 10.09 2.47
CA ARG A 29 -2.73 10.28 1.25
C ARG A 29 -1.31 9.78 1.44
N LYS A 30 -0.70 10.12 2.58
CA LYS A 30 0.65 9.65 2.93
C LYS A 30 0.72 8.11 3.02
N ALA A 31 -0.30 7.46 3.57
CA ALA A 31 -0.40 5.99 3.58
C ALA A 31 -0.49 5.39 2.18
N TRP A 32 -1.25 6.01 1.27
CA TRP A 32 -1.27 5.62 -0.14
C TRP A 32 0.08 5.84 -0.81
N ASP A 33 0.73 6.99 -0.61
CA ASP A 33 2.03 7.30 -1.22
C ASP A 33 3.13 6.30 -0.83
N VAL A 34 3.12 5.83 0.43
CA VAL A 34 4.03 4.77 0.89
C VAL A 34 3.78 3.50 0.09
N LEU A 35 2.53 3.06 0.00
CA LEU A 35 2.15 1.84 -0.71
C LEU A 35 2.41 1.94 -2.22
N GLU A 36 2.08 3.08 -2.83
CA GLU A 36 2.26 3.35 -4.26
C GLU A 36 3.74 3.30 -4.64
N LYS A 37 4.62 3.88 -3.81
CA LYS A 37 6.07 3.76 -4.01
C LYS A 37 6.53 2.32 -3.97
N GLU A 38 5.97 1.51 -3.09
CA GLU A 38 6.33 0.09 -3.04
C GLU A 38 5.86 -0.68 -4.27
N ILE A 39 4.62 -0.47 -4.70
CA ILE A 39 4.08 -1.08 -5.91
C ILE A 39 4.94 -0.69 -7.13
N ASN A 40 5.31 0.59 -7.22
CA ASN A 40 6.13 1.12 -8.31
C ASN A 40 7.61 0.72 -8.23
N PHE A 41 8.16 0.50 -7.03
CA PHE A 41 9.54 0.06 -6.84
C PHE A 41 9.72 -1.43 -7.16
N LEU A 42 8.65 -2.21 -7.06
CA LEU A 42 8.67 -3.64 -7.34
C LEU A 42 8.96 -3.95 -8.82
N SER A 43 8.56 -3.07 -9.75
CA SER A 43 8.98 -3.18 -11.15
C SER A 43 10.48 -2.92 -11.29
N ALA A 44 11.31 -3.96 -11.22
CA ALA A 44 12.75 -3.92 -11.50
C ALA A 44 13.08 -3.61 -12.99
N SER A 45 12.09 -3.25 -13.79
CA SER A 45 12.20 -2.85 -15.18
C SER A 45 12.29 -1.33 -15.29
N ALA A 46 13.11 -0.82 -16.21
CA ALA A 46 13.14 0.59 -16.59
C ALA A 46 11.78 1.11 -17.11
N ASP A 47 10.84 0.21 -17.39
CA ASP A 47 9.46 0.53 -17.69
C ASP A 47 8.63 0.65 -16.41
N LYS A 48 7.99 1.80 -16.23
CA LYS A 48 6.92 1.99 -15.21
C LYS A 48 6.01 0.76 -15.18
N PRO A 49 5.56 0.30 -14.00
CA PRO A 49 4.64 -0.82 -13.94
C PRO A 49 3.44 -0.54 -14.84
N ASN A 50 3.14 -1.48 -15.74
CA ASN A 50 1.91 -1.38 -16.50
C ASN A 50 0.75 -1.51 -15.51
N ASN A 51 -0.03 -0.44 -15.36
CA ASN A 51 -1.16 -0.40 -14.42
C ASN A 51 -2.18 -1.52 -14.72
N ASP A 52 -2.25 -1.98 -15.98
CA ASP A 52 -3.06 -3.13 -16.38
C ASP A 52 -2.49 -4.47 -15.86
N SER A 53 -1.18 -4.60 -15.73
CA SER A 53 -0.55 -5.79 -15.12
C SER A 53 -0.86 -5.87 -13.62
N ILE A 54 -0.79 -4.74 -12.90
CA ILE A 54 -1.15 -4.70 -11.47
C ILE A 54 -2.61 -5.07 -11.27
N LYS A 55 -3.53 -4.57 -12.12
CA LYS A 55 -4.95 -4.95 -12.10
C LYS A 55 -5.17 -6.44 -12.37
N GLN A 56 -4.33 -7.06 -13.19
CA GLN A 56 -4.33 -8.50 -13.43
C GLN A 56 -3.68 -9.30 -12.29
N GLY A 57 -3.18 -8.63 -11.25
CA GLY A 57 -2.47 -9.26 -10.14
C GLY A 57 -1.05 -9.70 -10.49
N ARG A 58 -0.52 -9.25 -11.63
CA ARG A 58 0.85 -9.53 -12.05
C ARG A 58 1.77 -8.44 -11.50
N LEU A 59 2.60 -8.83 -10.54
CA LEU A 59 3.58 -7.97 -9.87
C LEU A 59 4.97 -8.56 -10.09
N ASP A 60 5.81 -7.83 -10.81
CA ASP A 60 7.24 -8.17 -10.86
C ASP A 60 7.85 -7.71 -9.52
N ILE A 61 8.59 -8.58 -8.84
CA ILE A 61 9.18 -8.35 -7.52
C ILE A 61 10.62 -8.89 -7.56
N GLY A 62 11.59 -8.01 -7.82
CA GLY A 62 12.96 -8.43 -8.05
C GLY A 62 13.05 -9.33 -9.30
N GLU A 63 13.53 -10.57 -9.12
CA GLU A 63 13.66 -11.56 -10.21
C GLU A 63 12.41 -12.45 -10.38
N ILE A 64 11.44 -12.37 -9.48
CA ILE A 64 10.21 -13.17 -9.56
C ILE A 64 9.04 -12.36 -10.11
N THR A 65 8.18 -13.00 -10.88
CA THR A 65 6.85 -12.47 -11.20
C THR A 65 5.83 -13.18 -10.31
N VAL A 66 5.17 -12.43 -9.44
CA VAL A 66 4.04 -12.90 -8.64
C VAL A 66 2.75 -12.71 -9.45
N LEU A 67 1.95 -13.76 -9.55
CA LEU A 67 0.61 -13.71 -10.13
C LEU A 67 -0.42 -13.94 -9.02
N ASP A 68 -0.86 -12.86 -8.37
CA ASP A 68 -1.91 -12.88 -7.36
C ASP A 68 -3.05 -11.90 -7.74
N PRO A 69 -4.10 -12.38 -8.44
CA PRO A 69 -5.27 -11.59 -8.79
C PRO A 69 -5.99 -11.00 -7.57
N ARG A 70 -5.90 -11.61 -6.38
CA ARG A 70 -6.55 -11.09 -5.16
C ARG A 70 -5.83 -9.83 -4.68
N LEU A 71 -4.50 -9.85 -4.72
CA LEU A 71 -3.68 -8.70 -4.39
C LEU A 71 -3.88 -7.56 -5.40
N GLY A 72 -3.95 -7.87 -6.70
CA GLY A 72 -4.28 -6.87 -7.74
C GLY A 72 -5.63 -6.20 -7.49
N ASN A 73 -6.66 -6.99 -7.20
CA ASN A 73 -7.99 -6.48 -6.85
C ASN A 73 -7.97 -5.62 -5.57
N LEU A 74 -7.17 -6.00 -4.58
CA LEU A 74 -7.06 -5.26 -3.32
C LEU A 74 -6.41 -3.90 -3.53
N ILE A 75 -5.31 -3.82 -4.30
CA ILE A 75 -4.65 -2.56 -4.67
C ILE A 75 -5.62 -1.66 -5.42
N HIS A 76 -6.34 -2.20 -6.41
CA HIS A 76 -7.30 -1.42 -7.18
C HIS A 76 -8.49 -0.94 -6.33
N SER A 77 -8.97 -1.79 -5.41
CA SER A 77 -10.03 -1.42 -4.47
C SER A 77 -9.60 -0.31 -3.53
N LEU A 78 -8.33 -0.29 -3.09
CA LEU A 78 -7.77 0.79 -2.29
C LEU A 78 -7.71 2.10 -3.06
N GLU A 79 -7.21 2.07 -4.30
CA GLU A 79 -7.19 3.27 -5.16
C GLU A 79 -8.59 3.89 -5.30
N TYR A 80 -9.59 3.06 -5.60
CA TYR A 80 -10.98 3.50 -5.71
C TYR A 80 -11.56 4.02 -4.38
N THR A 81 -11.25 3.33 -3.27
CA THR A 81 -11.69 3.73 -1.93
C THR A 81 -11.10 5.08 -1.56
N ARG A 82 -9.83 5.33 -1.86
CA ARG A 82 -9.16 6.63 -1.67
C ARG A 82 -9.92 7.74 -2.39
N MET A 83 -10.17 7.57 -3.69
CA MET A 83 -10.89 8.55 -4.49
C MET A 83 -12.29 8.82 -3.95
N SER A 84 -12.97 7.76 -3.47
CA SER A 84 -14.30 7.88 -2.87
C SER A 84 -14.25 8.70 -1.58
N ILE A 85 -13.29 8.42 -0.69
CA ILE A 85 -13.12 9.14 0.57
C ILE A 85 -12.78 10.62 0.32
N GLU A 86 -11.92 10.92 -0.67
CA GLU A 86 -11.57 12.29 -1.04
C GLU A 86 -12.76 13.11 -1.57
N GLY A 87 -13.78 12.45 -2.12
CA GLY A 87 -15.02 13.09 -2.55
C GLY A 87 -16.01 13.40 -1.42
N ILE A 88 -15.77 12.89 -0.20
CA ILE A 88 -16.63 13.13 0.95
C ILE A 88 -16.25 14.48 1.59
N GLN A 89 -17.24 15.35 1.84
CA GLN A 89 -17.00 16.67 2.43
C GLN A 89 -16.34 16.60 3.82
N SER A 90 -16.66 15.58 4.61
CA SER A 90 -16.11 15.37 5.95
C SER A 90 -16.11 13.88 6.33
N PRO A 91 -15.16 13.08 5.81
CA PRO A 91 -15.08 11.67 6.14
C PRO A 91 -14.71 11.47 7.61
N SER A 92 -15.30 10.46 8.22
CA SER A 92 -15.02 10.11 9.62
C SER A 92 -13.57 9.65 9.78
N VAL A 93 -12.95 9.97 10.93
CA VAL A 93 -11.60 9.49 11.27
C VAL A 93 -11.52 7.97 11.26
N SER A 94 -12.57 7.25 11.65
CA SER A 94 -12.59 5.78 11.59
C SER A 94 -12.38 5.26 10.16
N MET A 95 -13.13 5.79 9.18
CA MET A 95 -12.97 5.45 7.76
C MET A 95 -11.54 5.70 7.26
N ILE A 96 -10.91 6.77 7.72
CA ILE A 96 -9.52 7.09 7.38
C ILE A 96 -8.55 6.08 8.01
N VAL A 97 -8.74 5.75 9.28
CA VAL A 97 -7.91 4.76 9.98
C VAL A 97 -8.07 3.37 9.36
N ASP A 98 -9.29 2.98 9.00
CA ASP A 98 -9.60 1.71 8.33
C ASP A 98 -8.89 1.64 6.96
N TYR A 99 -8.88 2.75 6.22
CA TYR A 99 -8.12 2.85 4.97
C TYR A 99 -6.61 2.67 5.20
N ILE A 100 -6.04 3.38 6.19
CA ILE A 100 -4.61 3.27 6.51
C ILE A 100 -4.25 1.82 6.92
N GLN A 101 -5.09 1.16 7.72
CA GLN A 101 -4.92 -0.25 8.09
C GLN A 101 -4.98 -1.18 6.88
N ALA A 102 -5.82 -0.87 5.89
CA ALA A 102 -5.90 -1.66 4.68
C ALA A 102 -4.64 -1.48 3.81
N CYS A 103 -4.08 -0.26 3.72
CA CYS A 103 -2.77 -0.03 3.10
C CYS A 103 -1.65 -0.80 3.81
N GLU A 104 -1.61 -0.76 5.15
CA GLU A 104 -0.64 -1.50 5.97
C GLU A 104 -0.71 -3.02 5.69
N ARG A 105 -1.91 -3.60 5.56
CA ARG A 105 -2.06 -5.02 5.22
C ARG A 105 -1.48 -5.36 3.85
N VAL A 106 -1.70 -4.52 2.84
CA VAL A 106 -1.13 -4.73 1.50
C VAL A 106 0.40 -4.64 1.54
N HIS A 107 0.93 -3.64 2.24
CA HIS A 107 2.37 -3.49 2.47
C HIS A 107 2.99 -4.79 3.03
N TRP A 108 2.38 -5.37 4.07
CA TRP A 108 2.86 -6.64 4.64
C TRP A 108 2.81 -7.82 3.66
N ILE A 109 1.80 -7.89 2.79
CA ILE A 109 1.72 -8.92 1.75
C ILE A 109 2.88 -8.75 0.76
N LEU A 110 3.13 -7.53 0.29
CA LEU A 110 4.23 -7.22 -0.62
C LEU A 110 5.60 -7.52 0.00
N ASP A 111 5.80 -7.15 1.27
CA ASP A 111 7.02 -7.44 2.01
C ASP A 111 7.27 -8.95 2.15
N ASN A 112 6.22 -9.76 2.36
CA ASN A 112 6.35 -11.21 2.38
C ASN A 112 6.77 -11.78 1.03
N TYR A 113 6.23 -11.26 -0.09
CA TYR A 113 6.69 -11.67 -1.41
C TYR A 113 8.15 -11.28 -1.68
N ARG A 114 8.60 -10.09 -1.24
CA ARG A 114 10.01 -9.69 -1.34
C ARG A 114 10.94 -10.65 -0.60
N LYS A 115 10.54 -11.10 0.60
CA LYS A 115 11.32 -12.07 1.39
C LYS A 115 11.40 -13.44 0.74
N LEU A 116 10.40 -13.84 -0.06
CA LEU A 116 10.45 -15.09 -0.83
C LEU A 116 11.37 -14.98 -2.05
N ALA A 117 11.57 -13.76 -2.56
CA ALA A 117 12.43 -13.47 -3.70
C ALA A 117 13.92 -13.29 -3.33
N SER A 118 14.25 -13.24 -2.03
CA SER A 118 15.61 -13.00 -1.49
C SER A 118 16.20 -14.27 -0.88
#